data_AF-A0A421K2S4-F1
#
_entry.id   AF-A0A421K2S4-F1
#
_cell.length_a   1.000
_cell.length_b   1.000
_cell.length_c   1.000
_cell.angle_alpha   90.00
_cell.angle_beta   90.00
_cell.angle_gamma   90.00
#
_symmetry.space_group_name_H-M   'P 1'
#
loop_
_entity.id
_entity.type
_entity.pdbx_description
1 polymer ?
#
loop_
_entity_poly.entity_id
_entity_poly.type
_entity_poly.pdbx_seq_one_letter_code
_entity_poly.pdbx_strand_id
1 'polypeptide(L)'
;MKDRYLLIFILLLFTQPVWSAQQTIAVLLSDSEAVYQQPLDEFRAKVKRPIEVFNLQGDIQQAPQVLGRVMSSNPSLIVAFGAKAAYFAKAATQNSQQVPVIFAMVLNWQRYRLLEGQENLAGINAEVSPGTQLLSMNLLFPEVGRLGVIYSKSHSEMSVQEAKSAAELVGIEINARSIERAKELKQAYRRLAGEVDAIWLPTDPVLYTLENIHWLKRQCVKDRLICIGQSDNVVKLGLLLAVNPDIPSIGGQAASLATQILSLGVKPTQIGVQDPLGTRLTLNAKTASKIGVKLAEDVLHLADEVIE
;
A
#
# COMPACT_ATOMS: atom_id res chain seq x y z
N MET A 1 35.93 67.64 -39.50
CA MET A 1 35.53 66.43 -40.24
C MET A 1 36.21 65.27 -39.51
N LYS A 2 35.56 64.55 -38.57
CA LYS A 2 34.52 63.51 -38.78
C LYS A 2 34.95 62.59 -39.93
N ASP A 3 35.21 61.29 -39.83
CA ASP A 3 34.88 60.18 -38.94
C ASP A 3 35.90 59.06 -39.36
N ARG A 4 36.34 58.04 -38.62
CA ARG A 4 35.58 56.91 -38.06
C ARG A 4 36.61 55.86 -37.57
N TYR A 5 36.71 55.63 -36.27
CA TYR A 5 37.36 54.43 -35.72
C TYR A 5 36.31 53.32 -35.66
N LEU A 6 36.52 52.23 -36.40
CA LEU A 6 35.68 51.04 -36.36
C LEU A 6 36.17 50.13 -35.22
N LEU A 7 35.72 50.40 -33.99
CA LEU A 7 35.78 49.43 -32.89
C LEU A 7 34.55 48.52 -33.00
N ILE A 8 34.74 47.29 -33.47
CA ILE A 8 33.73 46.24 -33.30
C ILE A 8 33.98 45.58 -31.95
N PHE A 9 33.10 45.92 -31.01
CA PHE A 9 32.97 45.33 -29.69
C PHE A 9 32.52 43.87 -29.84
N ILE A 10 33.40 42.91 -29.53
CA ILE A 10 33.02 41.51 -29.37
C ILE A 10 32.25 41.41 -28.04
N LEU A 11 30.93 41.38 -28.12
CA LEU A 11 30.06 41.05 -26.98
C LEU A 11 30.25 39.55 -26.66
N LEU A 12 31.18 39.25 -25.75
CA LEU A 12 31.21 37.97 -25.06
C LEU A 12 29.97 37.90 -24.17
N LEU A 13 28.88 37.35 -24.71
CA LEU A 13 27.76 36.85 -23.94
C LEU A 13 28.28 35.74 -23.03
N PHE A 14 28.65 36.10 -21.80
CA PHE A 14 28.72 35.16 -20.70
C PHE A 14 27.31 34.61 -20.50
N THR A 15 26.99 33.50 -21.16
CA THR A 15 25.84 32.67 -20.81
C THR A 15 26.11 32.14 -19.42
N GLN A 16 25.67 32.88 -18.39
CA GLN A 16 25.57 32.34 -17.05
C GLN A 16 24.78 31.03 -17.19
N PRO A 17 25.25 29.91 -16.61
CA PRO A 17 24.43 28.71 -16.56
C PRO A 17 23.13 29.13 -15.87
N VAL A 18 22.01 29.06 -16.59
CA VAL A 18 20.70 29.09 -15.97
C VAL A 18 20.74 27.93 -15.01
N TRP A 19 20.98 28.24 -13.74
CA TRP A 19 20.85 27.30 -12.65
C TRP A 19 19.37 26.93 -12.69
N SER A 20 19.06 25.82 -13.37
CA SER A 20 17.70 25.31 -13.48
C SER A 20 17.25 25.16 -12.05
N ALA A 21 16.37 26.07 -11.59
CA ALA A 21 15.82 26.03 -10.26
C ALA A 21 15.28 24.61 -10.10
N GLN A 22 15.89 23.84 -9.20
CA GLN A 22 15.66 22.41 -9.12
C GLN A 22 14.17 22.22 -8.85
N GLN A 23 13.42 21.80 -9.87
CA GLN A 23 11.96 21.84 -9.83
C GLN A 23 11.47 21.04 -8.62
N THR A 24 10.61 21.67 -7.82
CA THR A 24 10.09 21.15 -6.56
C THR A 24 9.26 19.89 -6.79
N ILE A 25 9.28 18.98 -5.83
CA ILE A 25 8.29 17.89 -5.73
C ILE A 25 7.19 18.35 -4.77
N ALA A 26 5.94 18.33 -5.23
CA ALA A 26 4.81 18.58 -4.37
C ALA A 26 4.37 17.27 -3.69
N VAL A 27 4.35 17.23 -2.37
CA VAL A 27 3.73 16.14 -1.62
C VAL A 27 2.34 16.58 -1.17
N LEU A 28 1.31 15.81 -1.50
CA LEU A 28 -0.06 16.06 -1.10
C LEU A 28 -0.53 15.00 -0.10
N LEU A 29 -0.91 15.43 1.09
CA LEU A 29 -1.46 14.56 2.15
C LEU A 29 -2.99 14.64 2.17
N SER A 30 -3.63 13.49 2.38
CA SER A 30 -5.10 13.41 2.50
C SER A 30 -5.64 14.11 3.74
N ASP A 31 -4.91 14.06 4.85
CA ASP A 31 -5.25 14.65 6.14
C ASP A 31 -3.99 14.69 7.04
N SER A 32 -4.17 14.96 8.33
CA SER A 32 -3.09 15.08 9.33
C SER A 32 -2.90 13.81 10.17
N GLU A 33 -3.41 12.66 9.73
CA GLU A 33 -3.25 11.40 10.46
C GLU A 33 -1.77 11.01 10.59
N ALA A 34 -1.42 10.45 11.75
CA ALA A 34 -0.03 10.11 12.08
C ALA A 34 0.57 9.07 11.12
N VAL A 35 -0.29 8.25 10.48
CA VAL A 35 0.11 7.19 9.55
C VAL A 35 0.89 7.71 8.33
N TYR A 36 0.75 8.99 7.97
CA TYR A 36 1.48 9.58 6.84
C TYR A 36 2.85 10.15 7.22
N GLN A 37 3.14 10.35 8.51
CA GLN A 37 4.37 11.04 8.93
C GLN A 37 5.61 10.22 8.61
N GLN A 38 5.62 8.94 9.00
CA GLN A 38 6.80 8.10 8.81
C GLN A 38 7.12 7.85 7.32
N PRO A 39 6.15 7.53 6.42
CA PRO A 39 6.40 7.49 4.98
C PRO A 39 6.89 8.83 4.41
N LEU A 40 6.34 9.95 4.87
CA LEU A 40 6.76 11.28 4.44
C LEU A 40 8.23 11.56 4.82
N ASP A 41 8.63 11.22 6.03
CA ASP A 41 9.99 11.44 6.52
C ASP A 41 10.99 10.54 5.78
N GLU A 42 10.66 9.27 5.54
CA GLU A 42 11.46 8.36 4.71
C GLU A 42 11.59 8.88 3.27
N PHE A 43 10.50 9.38 2.69
CA PHE A 43 10.53 9.99 1.36
C PHE A 43 11.46 11.21 1.33
N ARG A 44 11.33 12.12 2.31
CA ARG A 44 12.19 13.32 2.43
C ARG A 44 13.66 12.97 2.59
N ALA A 45 13.98 11.96 3.40
CA ALA A 45 15.35 11.54 3.65
C ALA A 45 16.08 11.03 2.39
N LYS A 46 15.33 10.47 1.43
CA LYS A 46 15.89 9.80 0.23
C LYS A 46 15.85 10.68 -1.04
N VAL A 47 15.02 11.72 -1.05
CA VAL A 47 14.88 12.64 -2.19
C VAL A 47 15.91 13.77 -2.12
N LYS A 48 16.61 14.03 -3.24
CA LYS A 48 17.62 15.09 -3.37
C LYS A 48 17.09 16.37 -4.04
N ARG A 49 15.78 16.58 -4.05
CA ARG A 49 15.09 17.73 -4.67
C ARG A 49 14.29 18.49 -3.60
N PRO A 50 14.06 19.80 -3.75
CA PRO A 50 13.17 20.55 -2.86
C PRO A 50 11.79 19.88 -2.79
N ILE A 51 11.22 19.80 -1.59
CA ILE A 51 9.89 19.24 -1.34
C ILE A 51 9.03 20.33 -0.73
N GLU A 52 7.84 20.52 -1.28
CA GLU A 52 6.78 21.33 -0.68
C GLU A 52 5.63 20.42 -0.27
N VAL A 53 5.17 20.53 0.97
CA VAL A 53 4.11 19.67 1.51
C VAL A 53 2.81 20.45 1.61
N PHE A 54 1.78 19.89 0.99
CA PHE A 54 0.41 20.36 1.01
C PHE A 54 -0.47 19.34 1.74
N ASN A 55 -1.52 19.81 2.40
CA ASN A 55 -2.42 18.96 3.14
C ASN A 55 -3.87 19.37 2.87
N LEU A 56 -4.71 18.40 2.55
CA LEU A 56 -6.16 18.59 2.37
C LEU A 56 -6.92 18.71 3.70
N GLN A 57 -6.27 18.39 4.82
CA GLN A 57 -6.84 18.38 6.18
C GLN A 57 -8.11 17.52 6.29
N GLY A 58 -8.24 16.52 5.42
CA GLY A 58 -9.43 15.69 5.30
C GLY A 58 -10.64 16.40 4.68
N ASP A 59 -10.53 17.69 4.35
CA ASP A 59 -11.64 18.52 3.86
C ASP A 59 -11.64 18.59 2.33
N ILE A 60 -12.61 17.89 1.73
CA ILE A 60 -12.81 17.86 0.28
C ILE A 60 -13.22 19.22 -0.30
N GLN A 61 -13.81 20.11 0.51
CA GLN A 61 -14.25 21.44 0.06
C GLN A 61 -13.06 22.38 -0.14
N GLN A 62 -11.97 22.17 0.61
CA GLN A 62 -10.73 22.94 0.46
C GLN A 62 -9.84 22.42 -0.67
N ALA A 63 -10.12 21.24 -1.22
CA ALA A 63 -9.28 20.61 -2.23
C ALA A 63 -9.00 21.51 -3.45
N PRO A 64 -9.98 22.24 -4.05
CA PRO A 64 -9.68 23.14 -5.16
C PRO A 64 -8.65 24.22 -4.82
N GLN A 65 -8.73 24.81 -3.63
CA GLN A 65 -7.77 25.84 -3.18
C GLN A 65 -6.38 25.25 -2.94
N VAL A 66 -6.30 24.08 -2.30
CA VAL A 66 -5.03 23.39 -2.06
C VAL A 66 -4.38 22.99 -3.39
N LEU A 67 -5.15 22.40 -4.31
CA LEU A 67 -4.68 22.02 -5.64
C LEU A 67 -4.23 23.22 -6.47
N GLY A 68 -4.91 24.37 -6.35
CA GLY A 68 -4.47 25.61 -6.98
C GLY A 68 -3.06 26.00 -6.53
N ARG A 69 -2.74 25.86 -5.24
CA ARG A 69 -1.39 26.09 -4.72
C ARG A 69 -0.39 25.03 -5.19
N VAL A 70 -0.77 23.76 -5.18
CA VAL A 70 0.05 22.65 -5.70
C VAL A 70 0.44 22.90 -7.15
N MET A 71 -0.49 23.29 -8.02
CA MET A 71 -0.18 23.52 -9.43
C MET A 71 0.59 24.84 -9.64
N SER A 72 0.31 25.87 -8.83
CA SER A 72 1.03 27.15 -8.89
C SER A 72 2.50 27.03 -8.46
N SER A 73 2.86 26.00 -7.69
CA SER A 73 4.25 25.70 -7.34
C SER A 73 5.05 25.09 -8.51
N ASN A 74 4.41 24.89 -9.69
CA ASN A 74 4.98 24.27 -10.89
C ASN A 74 5.78 22.98 -10.58
N PRO A 75 5.14 21.98 -9.94
CA PRO A 75 5.85 20.80 -9.48
C PRO A 75 6.36 19.97 -10.64
N SER A 76 7.55 19.39 -10.48
CA SER A 76 8.07 18.38 -11.41
C SER A 76 7.41 17.01 -11.23
N LEU A 77 6.83 16.76 -10.06
CA LEU A 77 6.16 15.52 -9.67
C LEU A 77 5.23 15.83 -8.51
N ILE A 78 4.09 15.15 -8.47
CA ILE A 78 3.21 15.09 -7.30
C ILE A 78 3.33 13.72 -6.65
N VAL A 79 3.56 13.67 -5.34
CA VAL A 79 3.44 12.44 -4.54
C VAL A 79 2.24 12.57 -3.63
N ALA A 80 1.25 11.72 -3.81
CA ALA A 80 -0.03 11.79 -3.11
C ALA A 80 -0.18 10.66 -2.11
N PHE A 81 -0.19 10.98 -0.81
CA PHE A 81 -0.39 10.00 0.26
C PHE A 81 -1.86 9.97 0.71
N GLY A 82 -2.49 8.81 0.51
CA GLY A 82 -3.88 8.54 0.86
C GLY A 82 -4.88 8.78 -0.27
N ALA A 83 -6.06 8.18 -0.14
CA ALA A 83 -7.06 8.12 -1.22
C ALA A 83 -7.58 9.50 -1.67
N LYS A 84 -7.79 10.43 -0.73
CA LYS A 84 -8.26 11.80 -1.07
C LYS A 84 -7.21 12.53 -1.87
N ALA A 85 -5.96 12.53 -1.39
CA ALA A 85 -4.84 13.14 -2.09
C ALA A 85 -4.67 12.54 -3.50
N ALA A 86 -4.70 11.22 -3.63
CA ALA A 86 -4.55 10.54 -4.92
C ALA A 86 -5.65 10.91 -5.91
N TYR A 87 -6.91 10.92 -5.45
CA TYR A 87 -8.06 11.31 -6.27
C TYR A 87 -7.96 12.76 -6.75
N PHE A 88 -7.62 13.68 -5.84
CA PHE A 88 -7.52 15.10 -6.16
C PHE A 88 -6.29 15.44 -6.99
N ALA A 89 -5.16 14.76 -6.78
CA ALA A 89 -3.98 14.89 -7.63
C ALA A 89 -4.30 14.43 -9.06
N LYS A 90 -4.96 13.28 -9.22
CA LYS A 90 -5.46 12.82 -10.53
C LYS A 90 -6.33 13.87 -11.21
N ALA A 91 -7.29 14.45 -10.48
CA ALA A 91 -8.17 15.47 -11.03
C ALA A 91 -7.41 16.72 -11.47
N ALA A 92 -6.43 17.18 -10.67
CA ALA A 92 -5.62 18.35 -10.99
C ALA A 92 -4.72 18.15 -12.22
N THR A 93 -4.24 16.94 -12.46
CA THR A 93 -3.33 16.65 -13.59
C THR A 93 -4.04 16.18 -14.85
N GLN A 94 -5.37 16.09 -14.86
CA GLN A 94 -6.13 15.61 -16.03
C GLN A 94 -5.81 16.38 -17.32
N ASN A 95 -5.66 17.71 -17.19
CA ASN A 95 -5.30 18.61 -18.30
C ASN A 95 -3.82 19.00 -18.30
N SER A 96 -2.99 18.33 -17.49
CA SER A 96 -1.56 18.62 -17.32
C SER A 96 -0.77 17.33 -17.11
N GLN A 97 -0.94 16.37 -18.03
CA GLN A 97 -0.33 15.04 -17.94
C GLN A 97 1.20 15.04 -18.04
N GLN A 98 1.82 16.19 -18.34
CA GLN A 98 3.27 16.38 -18.20
C GLN A 98 3.75 16.36 -16.75
N VAL A 99 2.85 16.59 -15.78
CA VAL A 99 3.16 16.48 -14.35
C VAL A 99 2.86 15.05 -13.90
N PRO A 100 3.87 14.20 -13.65
CA PRO A 100 3.64 12.85 -13.15
C PRO A 100 3.06 12.87 -11.73
N VAL A 101 2.32 11.81 -11.39
CA VAL A 101 1.77 11.55 -10.06
C VAL A 101 2.17 10.16 -9.60
N ILE A 102 2.74 10.07 -8.40
CA ILE A 102 2.88 8.80 -7.67
C ILE A 102 1.84 8.84 -6.54
N PHE A 103 0.87 7.94 -6.55
CA PHE A 103 0.02 7.74 -5.38
C PHE A 103 0.57 6.64 -4.48
N ALA A 104 0.39 6.78 -3.18
CA ALA A 104 0.79 5.79 -2.18
C ALA A 104 -0.20 5.82 -1.02
N MET A 105 -0.15 4.80 -0.15
CA MET A 105 -1.04 4.73 1.02
C MET A 105 -2.54 4.71 0.65
N VAL A 106 -2.90 4.15 -0.52
CA VAL A 106 -4.28 4.01 -0.99
C VAL A 106 -4.73 2.55 -0.91
N LEU A 107 -5.63 2.27 0.04
CA LEU A 107 -6.33 0.98 0.10
C LEU A 107 -7.34 0.87 -1.05
N ASN A 108 -7.46 -0.31 -1.67
CA ASN A 108 -8.39 -0.58 -2.77
C ASN A 108 -8.34 0.49 -3.87
N TRP A 109 -7.13 0.84 -4.31
CA TRP A 109 -6.89 1.95 -5.23
C TRP A 109 -7.69 1.87 -6.53
N GLN A 110 -8.01 0.67 -7.01
CA GLN A 110 -8.83 0.43 -8.20
C GLN A 110 -10.23 1.05 -8.10
N ARG A 111 -10.81 1.09 -6.89
CA ARG A 111 -12.14 1.69 -6.66
C ARG A 111 -12.18 3.17 -7.02
N TYR A 112 -11.05 3.85 -6.92
CA TYR A 112 -10.89 5.27 -7.27
C TYR A 112 -10.53 5.48 -8.74
N ARG A 113 -10.40 4.40 -9.52
CA ARG A 113 -10.13 4.43 -10.96
C ARG A 113 -8.88 5.26 -11.28
N LEU A 114 -7.83 5.17 -10.45
CA LEU A 114 -6.73 6.14 -10.48
C LEU A 114 -5.99 6.18 -11.82
N LEU A 115 -5.91 5.05 -12.52
CA LEU A 115 -5.24 4.95 -13.83
C LEU A 115 -6.18 5.19 -15.02
N GLU A 116 -7.50 5.28 -14.82
CA GLU A 116 -8.44 5.44 -15.94
C GLU A 116 -8.30 6.82 -16.60
N GLY A 117 -7.99 6.81 -17.90
CA GLY A 117 -7.99 7.99 -18.76
C GLY A 117 -6.79 8.92 -18.61
N GLN A 118 -5.73 8.49 -17.91
CA GLN A 118 -4.50 9.27 -17.72
C GLN A 118 -3.26 8.37 -17.71
N GLU A 119 -2.19 8.81 -18.38
CA GLU A 119 -0.93 8.05 -18.50
C GLU A 119 0.19 8.58 -17.58
N ASN A 120 -0.11 9.61 -16.78
CA ASN A 120 0.86 10.26 -15.90
C ASN A 120 0.83 9.74 -14.46
N LEU A 121 0.06 8.68 -14.17
CA LEU A 121 -0.05 8.09 -12.84
C LEU A 121 0.66 6.75 -12.73
N ALA A 122 1.39 6.60 -11.64
CA ALA A 122 1.90 5.34 -11.11
C ALA A 122 1.58 5.29 -9.61
N GLY A 123 1.78 4.14 -8.96
CA GLY A 123 1.54 4.10 -7.53
C GLY A 123 2.13 2.92 -6.78
N ILE A 124 1.95 2.97 -5.47
CA ILE A 124 2.31 1.92 -4.53
C ILE A 124 1.03 1.56 -3.77
N ASN A 125 0.65 0.29 -3.86
CA ASN A 125 -0.49 -0.24 -3.13
C ASN A 125 -0.27 -0.10 -1.62
N ALA A 126 -1.34 0.01 -0.84
CA ALA A 126 -1.27 0.07 0.63
C ALA A 126 -1.71 -1.24 1.29
N GLU A 127 -1.78 -2.30 0.51
CA GLU A 127 -2.18 -3.64 0.93
C GLU A 127 -1.09 -4.61 0.50
N VAL A 128 -0.84 -5.62 1.32
CA VAL A 128 -0.01 -6.76 0.92
C VAL A 128 -0.85 -7.62 -0.01
N SER A 129 -0.31 -8.00 -1.15
CA SER A 129 -1.00 -8.88 -2.09
C SER A 129 -1.40 -10.20 -1.43
N PRO A 130 -2.61 -10.73 -1.68
CA PRO A 130 -3.05 -12.05 -1.21
C PRO A 130 -2.01 -13.15 -1.40
N GLY A 131 -1.31 -13.16 -2.53
CA GLY A 131 -0.21 -14.10 -2.76
C GLY A 131 0.92 -13.95 -1.75
N THR A 132 1.38 -12.73 -1.49
CA THR A 132 2.43 -12.45 -0.51
C THR A 132 2.00 -12.80 0.92
N GLN A 133 0.73 -12.58 1.29
CA GLN A 133 0.20 -13.00 2.59
C GLN A 133 0.24 -14.52 2.76
N LEU A 134 -0.14 -15.25 1.72
CA LEU A 134 -0.12 -16.72 1.72
C LEU A 134 1.32 -17.25 1.77
N LEU A 135 2.23 -16.69 0.98
CA LEU A 135 3.64 -17.08 1.01
C LEU A 135 4.29 -16.77 2.37
N SER A 136 3.93 -15.66 3.00
CA SER A 136 4.38 -15.32 4.36
C SER A 136 3.86 -16.32 5.38
N MET A 137 2.58 -16.72 5.30
CA MET A 137 2.04 -17.80 6.14
C MET A 137 2.82 -19.10 5.92
N ASN A 138 3.02 -19.52 4.68
CA ASN A 138 3.70 -20.77 4.35
C ASN A 138 5.16 -20.78 4.85
N LEU A 139 5.82 -19.62 4.83
CA LEU A 139 7.16 -19.48 5.41
C LEU A 139 7.18 -19.71 6.92
N LEU A 140 6.17 -19.20 7.64
CA LEU A 140 6.09 -19.34 9.10
C LEU A 140 5.52 -20.69 9.56
N PHE A 141 4.62 -21.28 8.76
CA PHE A 141 3.87 -22.49 9.06
C PHE A 141 3.85 -23.43 7.85
N PRO A 142 5.01 -24.01 7.47
CA PRO A 142 5.15 -24.84 6.27
C PRO A 142 4.35 -26.15 6.32
N GLU A 143 3.85 -26.54 7.49
CA GLU A 143 2.95 -27.69 7.68
C GLU A 143 1.51 -27.45 7.20
N VAL A 144 1.13 -26.20 6.89
CA VAL A 144 -0.21 -25.87 6.40
C VAL A 144 -0.35 -26.32 4.95
N GLY A 145 -1.06 -27.43 4.73
CA GLY A 145 -1.35 -27.93 3.38
C GLY A 145 -2.71 -27.51 2.85
N ARG A 146 -3.68 -27.23 3.73
CA ARG A 146 -5.08 -26.91 3.37
C ARG A 146 -5.51 -25.61 4.03
N LEU A 147 -5.82 -24.61 3.21
CA LEU A 147 -6.23 -23.28 3.64
C LEU A 147 -7.72 -23.06 3.39
N GLY A 148 -8.48 -22.84 4.46
CA GLY A 148 -9.88 -22.45 4.37
C GLY A 148 -10.02 -20.95 4.18
N VAL A 149 -10.92 -20.55 3.29
CA VAL A 149 -11.16 -19.13 2.99
C VAL A 149 -12.66 -18.87 2.99
N ILE A 150 -13.11 -17.96 3.85
CA ILE A 150 -14.49 -17.45 3.83
C ILE A 150 -14.42 -16.05 3.26
N TYR A 151 -15.25 -15.73 2.27
CA TYR A 151 -15.13 -14.47 1.53
C TYR A 151 -16.48 -14.04 0.96
N SER A 152 -16.62 -12.79 0.53
CA SER A 152 -17.78 -12.31 -0.22
C SER A 152 -17.41 -12.04 -1.67
N LYS A 153 -18.21 -12.56 -2.60
CA LYS A 153 -17.95 -12.38 -4.04
C LYS A 153 -17.94 -10.90 -4.47
N SER A 154 -18.70 -10.07 -3.75
CA SER A 154 -18.83 -8.64 -4.03
C SER A 154 -17.58 -7.83 -3.65
N HIS A 155 -16.71 -8.34 -2.78
CA HIS A 155 -15.55 -7.57 -2.30
C HIS A 155 -14.21 -8.26 -2.55
N SER A 156 -14.15 -9.58 -2.43
CA SER A 156 -12.87 -10.29 -2.31
C SER A 156 -12.70 -11.47 -3.29
N GLU A 157 -13.58 -11.62 -4.29
CA GLU A 157 -13.45 -12.66 -5.32
C GLU A 157 -12.07 -12.60 -6.01
N MET A 158 -11.65 -11.42 -6.47
CA MET A 158 -10.36 -11.25 -7.14
C MET A 158 -9.19 -11.62 -6.21
N SER A 159 -9.26 -11.22 -4.94
CA SER A 159 -8.23 -11.56 -3.95
C SER A 159 -8.14 -13.08 -3.72
N VAL A 160 -9.27 -13.79 -3.71
CA VAL A 160 -9.29 -15.25 -3.59
C VAL A 160 -8.72 -15.92 -4.83
N GLN A 161 -8.98 -15.41 -6.03
CA GLN A 161 -8.37 -15.95 -7.25
C GLN A 161 -6.85 -15.75 -7.26
N GLU A 162 -6.37 -14.58 -6.86
CA GLU A 162 -4.93 -14.32 -6.73
C GLU A 162 -4.27 -15.24 -5.70
N ALA A 163 -4.89 -15.42 -4.53
CA ALA A 163 -4.41 -16.35 -3.51
C ALA A 163 -4.35 -17.79 -4.03
N LYS A 164 -5.33 -18.23 -4.84
CA LYS A 164 -5.30 -19.56 -5.47
C LYS A 164 -4.12 -19.73 -6.41
N SER A 165 -3.86 -18.74 -7.27
CA SER A 165 -2.69 -18.77 -8.16
C SER A 165 -1.38 -18.85 -7.39
N ALA A 166 -1.26 -18.13 -6.26
CA ALA A 166 -0.08 -18.22 -5.40
C ALA A 166 0.01 -19.57 -4.67
N ALA A 167 -1.12 -20.11 -4.21
CA ALA A 167 -1.18 -21.39 -3.50
C ALA A 167 -0.71 -22.56 -4.37
N GLU A 168 -1.03 -22.55 -5.66
CA GLU A 168 -0.56 -23.54 -6.64
C GLU A 168 0.97 -23.61 -6.71
N LEU A 169 1.65 -22.47 -6.57
CA LEU A 169 3.13 -22.40 -6.61
C LEU A 169 3.80 -23.05 -5.39
N VAL A 170 3.08 -23.17 -4.28
CA VAL A 170 3.59 -23.71 -3.00
C VAL A 170 2.86 -24.97 -2.54
N GLY A 171 1.98 -25.54 -3.36
CA GLY A 171 1.30 -26.79 -3.06
C GLY A 171 0.24 -26.71 -1.96
N ILE A 172 -0.36 -25.52 -1.74
CA ILE A 172 -1.44 -25.34 -0.76
C ILE A 172 -2.80 -25.50 -1.45
N GLU A 173 -3.68 -26.33 -0.89
CA GLU A 173 -5.06 -26.46 -1.33
C GLU A 173 -5.94 -25.36 -0.71
N ILE A 174 -6.60 -24.53 -1.52
CA ILE A 174 -7.56 -23.54 -1.02
C ILE A 174 -9.00 -24.06 -1.09
N ASN A 175 -9.63 -24.25 0.06
CA ASN A 175 -11.06 -24.52 0.19
C ASN A 175 -11.82 -23.22 0.48
N ALA A 176 -12.38 -22.62 -0.58
CA ALA A 176 -13.08 -21.34 -0.49
C ALA A 176 -14.61 -21.50 -0.35
N ARG A 177 -15.21 -20.70 0.53
CA ARG A 177 -16.66 -20.60 0.75
C ARG A 177 -17.11 -19.14 0.67
N SER A 178 -17.94 -18.84 -0.33
CA SER A 178 -18.53 -17.51 -0.45
C SER A 178 -19.71 -17.33 0.50
N ILE A 179 -19.85 -16.14 1.07
CA ILE A 179 -21.01 -15.66 1.81
C ILE A 179 -21.48 -14.32 1.24
N GLU A 180 -22.73 -13.96 1.50
CA GLU A 180 -23.28 -12.65 1.13
C GLU A 180 -23.41 -11.71 2.34
N ARG A 181 -23.60 -12.28 3.53
CA ARG A 181 -23.89 -11.53 4.75
C ARG A 181 -23.07 -12.04 5.92
N ALA A 182 -22.67 -11.13 6.82
CA ALA A 182 -21.85 -11.42 8.00
C ALA A 182 -22.36 -12.60 8.84
N LYS A 183 -23.69 -12.75 8.99
CA LYS A 183 -24.32 -13.82 9.78
C LYS A 183 -24.09 -15.23 9.25
N GLU A 184 -23.68 -15.39 7.98
CA GLU A 184 -23.45 -16.68 7.33
C GLU A 184 -22.07 -17.27 7.66
N LEU A 185 -21.16 -16.45 8.18
CA LEU A 185 -19.79 -16.83 8.51
C LEU A 185 -19.73 -18.10 9.38
N LYS A 186 -20.60 -18.19 10.40
CA LYS A 186 -20.61 -19.35 11.32
C LYS A 186 -20.97 -20.65 10.60
N GLN A 187 -21.86 -20.58 9.61
CA GLN A 187 -22.25 -21.75 8.81
C GLN A 187 -21.16 -22.11 7.80
N ALA A 188 -20.57 -21.12 7.13
CA ALA A 188 -19.47 -21.33 6.20
C ALA A 188 -18.25 -21.95 6.89
N TYR A 189 -17.90 -21.45 8.09
CA TYR A 189 -16.82 -21.99 8.90
C TYR A 189 -17.04 -23.46 9.27
N ARG A 190 -18.24 -23.86 9.69
CA ARG A 190 -18.54 -25.26 10.02
C ARG A 190 -18.38 -26.23 8.84
N ARG A 191 -18.43 -25.73 7.60
CA ARG A 191 -18.20 -26.54 6.39
C ARG A 191 -16.72 -26.60 5.99
N LEU A 192 -15.86 -25.86 6.67
CA LEU A 192 -14.41 -25.85 6.47
C LEU A 192 -13.68 -26.51 7.64
N ALA A 193 -14.18 -26.29 8.85
CA ALA A 193 -13.61 -26.83 10.08
C ALA A 193 -13.51 -28.36 9.99
N GLY A 194 -12.32 -28.90 10.26
CA GLY A 194 -11.99 -30.32 10.12
C GLY A 194 -11.42 -30.72 8.75
N GLU A 195 -11.58 -29.89 7.71
CA GLU A 195 -11.05 -30.12 6.37
C GLU A 195 -9.81 -29.26 6.05
N VAL A 196 -9.44 -28.34 6.94
CA VAL A 196 -8.38 -27.35 6.72
C VAL A 196 -7.45 -27.25 7.93
N ASP A 197 -6.23 -26.76 7.71
CA ASP A 197 -5.20 -26.59 8.73
C ASP A 197 -5.10 -25.12 9.19
N ALA A 198 -5.50 -24.20 8.31
CA ALA A 198 -5.54 -22.77 8.58
C ALA A 198 -6.77 -22.10 7.97
N ILE A 199 -7.11 -20.91 8.48
CA ILE A 199 -8.12 -20.01 7.93
C ILE A 199 -7.47 -18.69 7.56
N TRP A 200 -7.64 -18.25 6.32
CA TRP A 200 -7.27 -16.91 5.87
C TRP A 200 -8.52 -16.02 5.72
N LEU A 201 -8.44 -14.82 6.30
CA LEU A 201 -9.47 -13.78 6.21
C LEU A 201 -9.02 -12.68 5.23
N PRO A 202 -9.46 -12.73 3.96
CA PRO A 202 -9.16 -11.67 3.00
C PRO A 202 -9.74 -10.34 3.48
N THR A 203 -9.21 -9.20 3.00
CA THR A 203 -9.77 -7.88 3.28
C THR A 203 -11.21 -7.80 2.76
N ASP A 204 -12.19 -8.04 3.64
CA ASP A 204 -13.59 -8.16 3.26
C ASP A 204 -14.51 -7.57 4.35
N PRO A 205 -15.17 -6.43 4.08
CA PRO A 205 -16.05 -5.77 5.06
C PRO A 205 -17.19 -6.66 5.59
N VAL A 206 -17.61 -7.69 4.85
CA VAL A 206 -18.65 -8.64 5.30
C VAL A 206 -18.14 -9.54 6.43
N LEU A 207 -16.83 -9.81 6.48
CA LEU A 207 -16.19 -10.66 7.50
C LEU A 207 -15.83 -9.88 8.76
N TYR A 208 -15.31 -8.66 8.63
CA TYR A 208 -14.67 -7.89 9.70
C TYR A 208 -15.67 -7.15 10.61
N THR A 209 -16.63 -7.87 11.19
CA THR A 209 -17.43 -7.38 12.31
C THR A 209 -16.80 -7.81 13.65
N LEU A 210 -16.94 -7.01 14.70
CA LEU A 210 -16.43 -7.38 16.03
C LEU A 210 -16.99 -8.73 16.50
N GLU A 211 -18.28 -8.99 16.25
CA GLU A 211 -18.89 -10.29 16.58
C GLU A 211 -18.20 -11.44 15.86
N ASN A 212 -17.96 -11.29 14.55
CA ASN A 212 -17.33 -12.33 13.73
C ASN A 212 -15.88 -12.58 14.16
N ILE A 213 -15.07 -11.54 14.36
CA ILE A 213 -13.67 -11.70 14.78
C ILE A 213 -13.59 -12.35 16.17
N HIS A 214 -14.43 -11.92 17.12
CA HIS A 214 -14.49 -12.53 18.45
C HIS A 214 -14.93 -14.00 18.40
N TRP A 215 -15.91 -14.32 17.54
CA TRP A 215 -16.38 -15.69 17.36
C TRP A 215 -15.32 -16.57 16.69
N LEU A 216 -14.70 -16.09 15.61
CA LEU A 216 -13.62 -16.78 14.88
C LEU A 216 -12.44 -17.09 15.78
N LYS A 217 -11.97 -16.11 16.56
CA LYS A 217 -10.93 -16.31 17.57
C LYS A 217 -11.24 -17.51 18.46
N ARG A 218 -12.45 -17.56 19.04
CA ARG A 218 -12.85 -18.65 19.94
C ARG A 218 -12.91 -19.99 19.22
N GLN A 219 -13.43 -20.04 18.00
CA GLN A 219 -13.50 -21.28 17.24
C GLN A 219 -12.14 -21.77 16.77
N CYS A 220 -11.28 -20.90 16.24
CA CYS A 220 -9.94 -21.29 15.82
C CYS A 220 -9.11 -21.81 16.99
N VAL A 221 -9.25 -21.22 18.19
CA VAL A 221 -8.63 -21.76 19.41
C VAL A 221 -9.18 -23.15 19.75
N LYS A 222 -10.50 -23.32 19.71
CA LYS A 222 -11.16 -24.60 20.04
C LYS A 222 -10.76 -25.71 19.07
N ASP A 223 -10.71 -25.39 17.78
CA ASP A 223 -10.48 -26.33 16.69
C ASP A 223 -8.98 -26.43 16.32
N ARG A 224 -8.11 -25.71 17.06
CA ARG A 224 -6.66 -25.65 16.87
C ARG A 224 -6.22 -25.24 15.45
N LEU A 225 -6.93 -24.28 14.88
CA LEU A 225 -6.62 -23.74 13.55
C LEU A 225 -5.78 -22.47 13.65
N ILE A 226 -4.79 -22.37 12.76
CA ILE A 226 -4.12 -21.11 12.46
C ILE A 226 -5.13 -20.16 11.83
N CYS A 227 -5.19 -18.90 12.27
CA CYS A 227 -6.06 -17.92 11.64
C CYS A 227 -5.28 -16.63 11.35
N ILE A 228 -5.33 -16.22 10.08
CA ILE A 228 -4.56 -15.11 9.53
C ILE A 228 -5.53 -14.04 9.09
N GLY A 229 -5.26 -12.80 9.47
CA GLY A 229 -6.05 -11.65 9.06
C GLY A 229 -5.21 -10.46 8.61
N GLN A 230 -5.91 -9.37 8.35
CA GLN A 230 -5.36 -8.16 7.74
C GLN A 230 -5.50 -6.98 8.70
N SER A 231 -4.75 -7.02 9.81
CA SER A 231 -4.38 -5.88 10.68
C SER A 231 -3.80 -6.37 12.02
N ASP A 232 -2.96 -5.56 12.65
CA ASP A 232 -2.52 -5.82 14.03
C ASP A 232 -3.69 -5.87 15.01
N ASN A 233 -4.78 -5.16 14.71
CA ASN A 233 -5.98 -5.15 15.54
C ASN A 233 -6.61 -6.53 15.66
N VAL A 234 -6.66 -7.34 14.59
CA VAL A 234 -7.24 -8.69 14.70
C VAL A 234 -6.32 -9.65 15.45
N VAL A 235 -5.00 -9.43 15.43
CA VAL A 235 -4.03 -10.16 16.26
C VAL A 235 -4.20 -9.81 17.73
N LYS A 236 -4.38 -8.51 18.05
CA LYS A 236 -4.72 -8.02 19.39
C LYS A 236 -6.05 -8.59 19.89
N LEU A 237 -7.03 -8.76 18.99
CA LEU A 237 -8.29 -9.43 19.31
C LEU A 237 -8.12 -10.95 19.49
N GLY A 238 -7.01 -11.53 19.05
CA GLY A 238 -6.58 -12.89 19.36
C GLY A 238 -6.47 -13.85 18.18
N LEU A 239 -6.51 -13.35 16.94
CA LEU A 239 -6.02 -14.15 15.81
C LEU A 239 -4.51 -14.38 15.92
N LEU A 240 -3.98 -15.34 15.17
CA LEU A 240 -2.58 -15.77 15.32
C LEU A 240 -1.61 -14.81 14.63
N LEU A 241 -1.89 -14.47 13.37
CA LEU A 241 -0.97 -13.76 12.49
C LEU A 241 -1.70 -12.63 11.74
N ALA A 242 -1.01 -11.50 11.58
CA ALA A 242 -1.30 -10.54 10.52
C ALA A 242 -0.05 -10.26 9.70
N VAL A 243 -0.27 -10.12 8.39
CA VAL A 243 0.75 -9.73 7.41
C VAL A 243 0.34 -8.37 6.86
N ASN A 244 1.01 -7.32 7.31
CA ASN A 244 0.72 -5.94 6.95
C ASN A 244 1.81 -5.37 6.05
N PRO A 245 1.57 -4.29 5.30
CA PRO A 245 2.64 -3.60 4.62
C PRO A 245 3.59 -2.94 5.62
N ASP A 246 4.89 -2.95 5.32
CA ASP A 246 5.85 -2.09 6.02
C ASP A 246 5.66 -0.65 5.53
N ILE A 247 4.78 0.09 6.22
CA ILE A 247 4.38 1.46 5.90
C ILE A 247 5.59 2.40 5.67
N PRO A 248 6.63 2.40 6.53
CA PRO A 248 7.87 3.14 6.28
C PRO A 248 8.51 2.89 4.91
N SER A 249 8.62 1.62 4.49
CA SER A 249 9.22 1.27 3.20
C SER A 249 8.52 1.92 2.00
N ILE A 250 7.22 2.18 2.10
CA ILE A 250 6.44 2.83 1.04
C ILE A 250 6.97 4.24 0.75
N GLY A 251 7.40 4.99 1.77
CA GLY A 251 8.02 6.30 1.61
C GLY A 251 9.33 6.23 0.81
N GLY A 252 10.18 5.25 1.15
CA GLY A 252 11.43 5.01 0.42
C GLY A 252 11.22 4.49 -1.00
N GLN A 253 10.21 3.64 -1.21
CA GLN A 253 9.80 3.17 -2.53
C GLN A 253 9.28 4.33 -3.39
N ALA A 254 8.48 5.24 -2.82
CA ALA A 254 8.03 6.45 -3.51
C ALA A 254 9.21 7.34 -3.94
N ALA A 255 10.25 7.45 -3.11
CA ALA A 255 11.47 8.20 -3.47
C ALA A 255 12.25 7.53 -4.61
N SER A 256 12.28 6.19 -4.64
CA SER A 256 12.86 5.43 -5.76
C SER A 256 12.07 5.67 -7.06
N LEU A 257 10.74 5.57 -7.02
CA LEU A 257 9.88 5.85 -8.18
C LEU A 257 10.02 7.30 -8.65
N ALA A 258 10.11 8.27 -7.72
CA ALA A 258 10.37 9.67 -8.04
C ALA A 258 11.70 9.84 -8.77
N THR A 259 12.74 9.11 -8.36
CA THR A 259 14.05 9.12 -9.03
C THR A 259 13.97 8.53 -10.44
N GLN A 260 13.28 7.40 -10.61
CA GLN A 260 13.06 6.77 -11.92
C GLN A 260 12.36 7.72 -12.90
N ILE A 261 11.31 8.40 -12.45
CA ILE A 261 10.55 9.35 -13.27
C ILE A 261 11.39 10.59 -13.58
N LEU A 262 11.89 11.26 -12.54
CA LEU A 262 12.50 12.59 -12.68
C LEU A 262 13.94 12.60 -13.19
N SER A 263 14.67 11.51 -12.97
CA SER A 263 16.11 11.44 -13.29
C SER A 263 16.41 10.46 -14.41
N LEU A 264 15.64 9.36 -14.51
CA LEU A 264 15.84 8.35 -15.56
C LEU A 264 14.83 8.46 -16.71
N GLY A 265 13.79 9.30 -16.57
CA GLY A 265 12.79 9.52 -17.60
C GLY A 265 11.84 8.34 -17.81
N VAL A 266 11.71 7.43 -16.84
CA VAL A 266 10.77 6.31 -16.91
C VAL A 266 9.34 6.83 -16.85
N LYS A 267 8.48 6.38 -17.76
CA LYS A 267 7.08 6.82 -17.79
C LYS A 267 6.27 6.16 -16.66
N PRO A 268 5.31 6.87 -16.03
CA PRO A 268 4.43 6.27 -15.03
C PRO A 268 3.69 5.01 -15.52
N THR A 269 3.27 4.96 -16.78
CA THR A 269 2.67 3.76 -17.40
C THR A 269 3.59 2.54 -17.45
N GLN A 270 4.91 2.73 -17.51
CA GLN A 270 5.88 1.63 -17.48
C GLN A 270 6.10 1.12 -16.05
N ILE A 271 5.91 1.98 -15.05
CA ILE A 271 6.02 1.63 -13.63
C ILE A 271 4.76 0.89 -13.17
N GLY A 272 3.59 1.38 -13.56
CA GLY A 272 2.31 0.84 -13.11
C GLY A 272 2.08 1.05 -11.61
N VAL A 273 1.36 0.10 -10.99
CA VAL A 273 1.17 0.05 -9.54
C VAL A 273 1.96 -1.10 -8.98
N GLN A 274 2.80 -0.82 -7.98
CA GLN A 274 3.64 -1.80 -7.32
C GLN A 274 3.06 -2.20 -5.97
N ASP A 275 3.33 -3.43 -5.54
CA ASP A 275 3.13 -3.83 -4.15
C ASP A 275 4.17 -3.14 -3.23
N PRO A 276 3.85 -2.96 -1.94
CA PRO A 276 4.83 -2.60 -0.93
C PRO A 276 6.03 -3.56 -0.95
N LEU A 277 7.25 -3.01 -0.91
CA LEU A 277 8.47 -3.84 -0.93
C LEU A 277 8.71 -4.62 0.38
N GLY A 278 8.13 -4.16 1.48
CA GLY A 278 8.27 -4.79 2.79
C GLY A 278 6.92 -5.22 3.36
N THR A 279 6.97 -6.30 4.15
CA THR A 279 5.86 -6.72 5.01
C THR A 279 6.27 -6.62 6.46
N ARG A 280 5.27 -6.40 7.32
CA ARG A 280 5.37 -6.44 8.76
C ARG A 280 4.54 -7.59 9.30
N LEU A 281 5.16 -8.47 10.08
CA LEU A 281 4.57 -9.68 10.63
C LEU A 281 4.28 -9.49 12.12
N THR A 282 3.00 -9.59 12.49
CA THR A 282 2.56 -9.50 13.88
C THR A 282 1.99 -10.85 14.32
N LEU A 283 2.60 -11.46 15.34
CA LEU A 283 2.23 -12.77 15.89
C LEU A 283 1.60 -12.65 17.28
N ASN A 284 0.71 -13.58 17.63
CA ASN A 284 0.16 -13.73 18.97
C ASN A 284 0.66 -15.00 19.66
N ALA A 285 1.61 -14.87 20.58
CA ALA A 285 2.23 -16.00 21.27
C ALA A 285 1.23 -16.75 22.19
N LYS A 286 0.33 -16.02 22.87
CA LYS A 286 -0.76 -16.63 23.66
C LYS A 286 -1.68 -17.48 22.80
N THR A 287 -2.04 -17.01 21.61
CA THR A 287 -2.89 -17.78 20.69
C THR A 287 -2.13 -19.00 20.17
N ALA A 288 -0.86 -18.85 19.75
CA ALA A 288 -0.01 -19.96 19.30
C ALA A 288 0.01 -21.11 20.32
N SER A 289 0.27 -20.78 21.60
CA SER A 289 0.27 -21.75 22.69
C SER A 289 -1.08 -22.47 22.84
N LYS A 290 -2.20 -21.74 22.76
CA LYS A 290 -3.55 -22.32 22.90
C LYS A 290 -3.93 -23.27 21.77
N ILE A 291 -3.45 -23.01 20.55
CA ILE A 291 -3.69 -23.89 19.39
C ILE A 291 -2.64 -25.00 19.25
N GLY A 292 -1.60 -24.99 20.07
CA GLY A 292 -0.53 -25.99 20.04
C GLY A 292 0.52 -25.74 18.94
N VAL A 293 0.56 -24.54 18.37
CA VAL A 293 1.59 -24.12 17.41
C VAL A 293 2.84 -23.71 18.19
N LYS A 294 3.96 -24.36 17.91
CA LYS A 294 5.26 -23.99 18.47
C LYS A 294 5.87 -22.89 17.62
N LEU A 295 6.06 -21.72 18.20
CA LEU A 295 6.82 -20.65 17.55
C LEU A 295 8.31 -20.95 17.72
N ALA A 296 8.92 -21.50 16.67
CA ALA A 296 10.36 -21.71 16.62
C ALA A 296 11.11 -20.36 16.69
N GLU A 297 12.37 -20.39 17.11
CA GLU A 297 13.20 -19.19 17.23
C GLU A 297 13.30 -18.43 15.90
N ASP A 298 13.45 -19.15 14.79
CA ASP A 298 13.45 -18.56 13.43
C ASP A 298 12.14 -17.83 13.11
N VAL A 299 10.99 -18.37 13.51
CA VAL A 299 9.67 -17.74 13.31
C VAL A 299 9.55 -16.46 14.13
N LEU A 300 10.07 -16.46 15.36
CA LEU A 300 10.08 -15.28 16.22
C LEU A 300 11.03 -14.20 15.67
N HIS A 301 12.16 -14.58 15.07
CA HIS A 301 13.08 -13.65 14.43
C HIS A 301 12.51 -13.00 13.16
N LEU A 302 11.62 -13.70 12.45
CA LEU A 302 10.92 -13.13 11.30
C LEU A 302 9.78 -12.19 11.71
N ALA A 303 9.30 -12.25 12.95
CA ALA A 303 8.20 -11.41 13.42
C ALA A 303 8.69 -10.03 13.87
N ASP A 304 8.12 -8.98 13.30
CA ASP A 304 8.37 -7.60 13.73
C ASP A 304 7.72 -7.27 15.07
N GLU A 305 6.64 -7.99 15.42
CA GLU A 305 5.98 -7.86 16.71
C GLU A 305 5.41 -9.19 17.17
N VAL A 306 5.68 -9.51 18.43
CA VAL A 306 5.10 -10.65 19.11
C VAL A 306 4.28 -10.12 20.27
N ILE A 307 2.97 -10.29 20.17
CA ILE A 307 2.03 -9.95 21.22
C ILE A 307 1.98 -11.13 22.19
N GLU A 308 2.30 -10.84 23.45
CA GLU A 308 2.15 -11.79 24.54
C GLU A 308 0.71 -11.94 24.96
#